data_AF-A0A166NLH1-F1
#
_entry.id   AF-A0A166NLH1-F1
#
_cell.length_a   1.000
_cell.length_b   1.000
_cell.length_c   1.000
_cell.angle_alpha   90.00
_cell.angle_beta   90.00
_cell.angle_gamma   90.00
#
_symmetry.space_group_name_H-M   'P 1'
#
loop_
_entity.id
_entity.type
_entity.pdbx_description
1 polymer ?
#
loop_
_entity_poly.entity_id
_entity_poly.type
_entity_poly.pdbx_seq_one_letter_code
_entity_poly.pdbx_strand_id
1 'polypeptide(L)'
;MLCGPFHGEDVVVKAASQHDLKGMTRLLDEAKNYAQLLPLQGKALPRGKLYVARNPPVPPQATTAVPVTKYYGRTLAREVEDRDRTASESCERMPSIFRQRIISTVAEVHDLGMELGCFALNHIVRDETGLMVMVIGIADAKPHSCGRPEYFEQGMVAPSAEDYECEELHYLCMDMHMWLHGL
;
A
#
# COMPACT_ATOMS: atom_id res chain seq x y z
N MET A 1 25.63 7.42 -19.89
CA MET A 1 24.79 6.23 -19.65
C MET A 1 24.16 6.40 -18.28
N LEU A 2 22.91 6.87 -18.21
CA LEU A 2 22.22 7.10 -16.92
C LEU A 2 21.75 5.75 -16.39
N CYS A 3 22.57 5.21 -15.51
CA CYS A 3 22.27 4.03 -14.72
C CYS A 3 21.17 4.37 -13.70
N GLY A 4 19.99 3.78 -13.87
CA GLY A 4 18.88 3.93 -12.91
C GLY A 4 19.21 3.24 -11.57
N PRO A 5 18.55 3.60 -10.46
CA PRO A 5 18.88 3.16 -9.10
C PRO A 5 18.53 1.69 -8.83
N PHE A 6 17.79 1.06 -9.74
CA PHE A 6 17.32 -0.33 -9.65
C PHE A 6 18.08 -1.18 -10.68
N HIS A 7 19.35 -1.47 -10.38
CA HIS A 7 20.22 -2.23 -11.28
C HIS A 7 19.89 -3.72 -11.27
N GLY A 8 19.45 -4.25 -12.40
CA GLY A 8 19.14 -5.68 -12.54
C GLY A 8 17.92 -6.12 -11.72
N GLU A 9 17.08 -5.17 -11.29
CA GLU A 9 15.84 -5.45 -10.57
C GLU A 9 14.64 -5.16 -11.47
N ASP A 10 13.59 -5.98 -11.35
CA ASP A 10 12.31 -5.68 -11.96
C ASP A 10 11.65 -4.50 -11.25
N VAL A 11 11.03 -3.62 -12.03
CA VAL A 11 10.42 -2.38 -11.55
C VAL A 11 9.00 -2.21 -12.06
N VAL A 12 8.18 -1.54 -11.27
CA VAL A 12 6.88 -1.03 -11.66
C VAL A 12 7.02 0.43 -12.06
N VAL A 13 6.57 0.73 -13.27
CA VAL A 13 6.58 2.06 -13.86
C VAL A 13 5.13 2.49 -14.03
N LYS A 14 4.67 3.44 -13.23
CA LYS A 14 3.34 4.03 -13.41
C LYS A 14 3.47 5.29 -14.26
N ALA A 15 2.63 5.41 -15.28
CA ALA A 15 2.64 6.56 -16.18
C ALA A 15 1.20 7.02 -16.43
N ALA A 16 1.02 8.32 -16.52
CA ALA A 16 -0.22 8.94 -16.96
C ALA A 16 0.07 9.80 -18.19
N SER A 17 -0.89 9.85 -19.10
CA SER A 17 -0.86 10.79 -20.21
C SER A 17 -1.07 12.20 -19.66
N GLN A 18 -0.45 13.21 -20.28
CA GLN A 18 -0.70 14.61 -19.97
C GLN A 18 -2.19 15.01 -20.11
N HIS A 19 -2.95 14.28 -20.93
CA HIS A 19 -4.36 14.53 -21.15
C HIS A 19 -5.22 13.89 -20.04
N ASP A 20 -4.63 13.01 -19.24
CA ASP A 20 -5.22 12.44 -18.03
C ASP A 20 -4.77 13.24 -16.82
N LEU A 21 -5.40 14.41 -16.62
CA LEU A 21 -5.10 15.30 -15.50
C LEU A 21 -5.31 14.59 -14.16
N LYS A 22 -6.32 13.72 -14.06
CA LYS A 22 -6.60 12.96 -12.83
C LYS A 22 -5.49 11.96 -12.54
N GLY A 23 -5.05 11.20 -13.55
CA GLY A 23 -3.91 10.29 -13.45
C GLY A 23 -2.63 11.02 -13.06
N MET A 24 -2.35 12.16 -13.69
CA MET A 24 -1.18 12.99 -13.36
C MET A 24 -1.20 13.47 -11.91
N THR A 25 -2.33 13.99 -11.43
CA THR A 25 -2.48 14.40 -10.03
C THR A 25 -2.25 13.22 -9.08
N ARG A 26 -2.86 12.06 -9.33
CA ARG A 26 -2.65 10.85 -8.51
C ARG A 26 -1.19 10.40 -8.46
N LEU A 27 -0.45 10.51 -9.56
CA LEU A 27 0.99 10.15 -9.57
C LEU A 27 1.84 11.14 -8.77
N LEU A 28 1.49 12.42 -8.78
CA LEU A 28 2.16 13.43 -7.96
C LEU A 28 1.83 13.24 -6.48
N ASP A 29 0.57 12.96 -6.15
CA ASP A 29 0.14 12.65 -4.78
C ASP A 29 0.83 11.38 -4.27
N GLU A 30 0.87 10.31 -5.08
CA GLU A 30 1.60 9.09 -4.74
C GLU A 30 3.08 9.37 -4.44
N ALA A 31 3.74 10.18 -5.27
CA ALA A 31 5.14 10.53 -5.05
C ALA A 31 5.36 11.37 -3.79
N LYS A 32 4.47 12.33 -3.51
CA LYS A 32 4.46 13.11 -2.26
C LYS A 32 4.27 12.20 -1.06
N ASN A 33 3.36 11.24 -1.15
CA ASN A 33 3.08 10.30 -0.07
C ASN A 33 4.26 9.35 0.17
N TYR A 34 4.94 8.88 -0.89
CA TYR A 34 6.19 8.13 -0.73
C TYR A 34 7.28 8.92 0.01
N ALA A 35 7.37 10.23 -0.23
CA ALA A 35 8.33 11.08 0.48
C ALA A 35 8.00 11.22 1.97
N GLN A 36 6.72 11.31 2.32
CA GLN A 36 6.27 11.35 3.72
C GLN A 36 6.47 10.00 4.43
N LEU A 37 6.26 8.89 3.71
CA LEU A 37 6.40 7.52 4.22
C LEU A 37 7.80 6.93 3.99
N LEU A 38 8.82 7.78 3.89
CA LEU A 38 10.21 7.38 3.69
C LEU A 38 10.69 6.33 4.72
N PRO A 39 10.36 6.40 6.03
CA PRO A 39 10.81 5.41 7.02
C PRO A 39 10.35 3.97 6.74
N LEU A 40 9.27 3.80 5.95
CA LEU A 40 8.65 2.51 5.64
C LEU A 40 9.12 1.90 4.31
N GLN A 41 9.79 2.71 3.47
CA GLN A 41 10.27 2.26 2.17
C GLN A 41 11.34 1.16 2.30
N GLY A 42 11.14 0.07 1.57
CA GLY A 42 11.97 -1.13 1.60
C GLY A 42 11.77 -2.03 2.81
N LYS A 43 10.90 -1.65 3.76
CA LYS A 43 10.51 -2.49 4.91
C LYS A 43 9.10 -3.05 4.71
N ALA A 44 8.18 -2.16 4.39
CA ALA A 44 6.75 -2.46 4.27
C ALA A 44 6.09 -1.77 3.07
N LEU A 45 6.69 -0.69 2.57
CA LEU A 45 6.36 -0.12 1.26
C LEU A 45 7.48 -0.45 0.27
N PRO A 46 7.19 -0.55 -1.04
CA PRO A 46 8.25 -0.64 -2.04
C PRO A 46 9.23 0.52 -1.95
N ARG A 47 10.50 0.28 -2.29
CA ARG A 47 11.44 1.39 -2.53
C ARG A 47 11.00 2.12 -3.79
N GLY A 48 10.78 3.42 -3.68
CA GLY A 48 10.32 4.26 -4.77
C GLY A 48 11.28 5.41 -5.07
N LYS A 49 11.39 5.78 -6.34
CA LYS A 49 11.92 7.08 -6.74
C LYS A 49 10.97 7.72 -7.75
N LEU A 50 10.76 9.03 -7.59
CA LEU A 50 10.04 9.82 -8.57
C LEU A 50 11.00 10.21 -9.70
N TYR A 51 10.62 9.88 -10.92
CA TYR A 51 11.23 10.44 -12.13
C TYR A 51 10.22 11.36 -12.79
N VAL A 52 10.61 12.61 -13.02
CA VAL A 52 9.86 13.52 -13.88
C VAL A 52 10.62 13.62 -15.19
N ALA A 53 10.18 12.88 -16.20
CA ALA A 53 10.78 12.97 -17.52
C ALA A 53 10.29 14.25 -18.21
N ARG A 54 11.22 15.21 -18.40
CA ARG A 54 11.08 16.28 -19.38
C ARG A 54 11.90 15.85 -20.60
N ASN A 55 11.26 15.33 -21.66
CA ASN A 55 11.94 14.97 -22.90
C ASN A 55 11.98 16.16 -23.88
N PRO A 56 13.14 16.77 -24.16
CA PRO A 56 13.41 17.38 -25.45
C PRO A 56 14.05 16.34 -26.40
N PRO A 57 13.74 16.28 -27.72
CA PRO A 57 12.91 17.16 -28.55
C PRO A 57 11.63 16.41 -29.00
N VAL A 58 10.72 16.17 -28.07
CA VAL A 58 9.32 15.87 -28.39
C VAL A 58 8.56 17.16 -28.04
N PRO A 59 7.44 17.52 -28.72
CA PRO A 59 6.76 18.79 -28.46
C PRO A 59 6.55 19.02 -26.95
N PRO A 60 6.43 20.28 -26.47
CA PRO A 60 6.30 20.66 -25.04
C PRO A 60 5.17 19.99 -24.24
N GLN A 61 4.44 19.09 -24.88
CA GLN A 61 3.24 18.39 -24.52
C GLN A 61 3.55 16.90 -24.21
N ALA A 62 4.59 16.57 -23.45
CA ALA A 62 4.89 15.18 -23.09
C ALA A 62 5.62 15.08 -21.75
N THR A 63 5.14 15.81 -20.73
CA THR A 63 5.66 15.61 -19.37
C THR A 63 4.98 14.37 -18.79
N THR A 64 5.74 13.30 -18.60
CA THR A 64 5.28 12.09 -17.90
C THR A 64 5.93 12.07 -16.53
N ALA A 65 5.11 12.25 -15.48
CA ALA A 65 5.54 11.91 -14.13
C ALA A 65 5.52 10.37 -14.01
N VAL A 66 6.61 9.80 -13.51
CA VAL A 66 6.81 8.35 -13.43
C VAL A 66 7.35 8.01 -12.04
N PRO A 67 6.49 7.68 -11.07
CA PRO A 67 6.98 6.95 -9.90
C PRO A 67 7.42 5.56 -10.34
N VAL A 68 8.67 5.25 -10.03
CA VAL A 68 9.28 3.94 -10.27
C VAL A 68 9.49 3.27 -8.93
N THR A 69 8.89 2.10 -8.75
CA THR A 69 9.07 1.29 -7.53
C THR A 69 9.65 -0.07 -7.87
N LYS A 70 10.38 -0.68 -6.94
CA LYS A 70 10.77 -2.09 -7.09
C LYS A 70 9.53 -2.98 -7.24
N TYR A 71 9.56 -3.93 -8.16
CA TYR A 71 8.55 -4.96 -8.30
C TYR A 71 8.70 -6.00 -7.19
N TYR A 72 7.58 -6.35 -6.56
CA TYR A 72 7.52 -7.34 -5.48
C TYR A 72 6.53 -8.45 -5.79
N GLY A 73 6.11 -8.67 -7.03
CA GLY A 73 5.14 -9.73 -7.35
C GLY A 73 3.71 -9.24 -7.58
N ARG A 74 2.75 -10.17 -7.48
CA ARG A 74 1.33 -9.92 -7.76
C ARG A 74 0.61 -9.42 -6.52
N THR A 75 -0.49 -8.69 -6.74
CA THR A 75 -1.39 -8.31 -5.65
C THR A 75 -2.19 -9.51 -5.17
N LEU A 76 -2.61 -9.50 -3.90
CA LEU A 76 -3.49 -10.55 -3.38
C LEU A 76 -4.82 -10.61 -4.12
N ALA A 77 -5.34 -9.48 -4.59
CA ALA A 77 -6.53 -9.47 -5.45
C ALA A 77 -6.34 -10.31 -6.72
N ARG A 78 -5.16 -10.23 -7.37
CA ARG A 78 -4.83 -11.07 -8.54
C ARG A 78 -4.72 -12.54 -8.17
N GLU A 79 -4.14 -12.86 -7.01
CA GLU A 79 -4.08 -14.25 -6.56
C GLU A 79 -5.46 -14.86 -6.28
N VAL A 80 -6.40 -14.04 -5.79
CA VAL A 80 -7.80 -14.43 -5.56
C VAL A 80 -8.51 -14.71 -6.88
N GLU A 81 -8.39 -13.79 -7.85
CA GLU A 81 -8.92 -13.95 -9.21
C GLU A 81 -8.39 -15.21 -9.90
N ASP A 82 -7.07 -15.47 -9.79
CA ASP A 82 -6.41 -16.60 -10.47
C ASP A 82 -6.75 -17.97 -9.86
N ARG A 83 -7.14 -18.02 -8.57
CA ARG A 83 -7.26 -19.28 -7.81
C ARG A 83 -8.69 -19.69 -7.48
N ASP A 84 -9.69 -19.00 -8.03
CA ASP A 84 -11.13 -19.22 -7.73
C ASP A 84 -11.40 -19.28 -6.23
N ARG A 85 -10.91 -18.26 -5.51
CA ARG A 85 -11.12 -18.10 -4.06
C ARG A 85 -11.85 -16.81 -3.80
N THR A 86 -12.45 -16.71 -2.61
CA THR A 86 -12.96 -15.45 -2.09
C THR A 86 -11.86 -14.64 -1.40
N ALA A 87 -12.09 -13.33 -1.23
CA ALA A 87 -11.21 -12.47 -0.45
C ALA A 87 -11.05 -12.96 1.01
N SER A 88 -12.15 -13.39 1.64
CA SER A 88 -12.17 -13.93 3.01
C SER A 88 -11.26 -15.16 3.14
N GLU A 89 -11.40 -16.15 2.25
CA GLU A 89 -10.57 -17.36 2.27
C GLU A 89 -9.08 -17.06 2.08
N SER A 90 -8.76 -16.01 1.31
CA SER A 90 -7.38 -15.56 1.11
C SER A 90 -6.79 -14.98 2.39
N CYS A 91 -7.54 -14.14 3.10
CA CYS A 91 -7.15 -13.60 4.40
C CYS A 91 -7.05 -14.69 5.48
N GLU A 92 -8.01 -15.61 5.57
CA GLU A 92 -8.02 -16.69 6.55
C GLU A 92 -6.79 -17.61 6.43
N ARG A 93 -6.42 -17.96 5.19
CA ARG A 93 -5.27 -18.80 4.88
C ARG A 93 -3.93 -18.07 4.93
N MET A 94 -3.95 -16.75 5.07
CA MET A 94 -2.73 -15.97 5.22
C MET A 94 -2.07 -16.31 6.56
N PRO A 95 -0.75 -16.63 6.58
CA PRO A 95 0.00 -16.79 7.82
C PRO A 95 -0.21 -15.59 8.75
N SER A 96 -0.42 -15.85 10.04
CA SER A 96 -0.68 -14.81 11.05
C SER A 96 0.39 -13.72 11.05
N ILE A 97 1.66 -14.09 10.84
CA ILE A 97 2.78 -13.16 10.76
C ILE A 97 2.62 -12.12 9.63
N PHE A 98 2.01 -12.48 8.50
CA PHE A 98 1.76 -11.53 7.41
C PHE A 98 0.58 -10.64 7.71
N ARG A 99 -0.48 -11.17 8.31
CA ARG A 99 -1.63 -10.38 8.75
C ARG A 99 -1.20 -9.32 9.76
N GLN A 100 -0.43 -9.74 10.76
CA GLN A 100 0.14 -8.83 11.76
C GLN A 100 1.06 -7.80 11.11
N ARG A 101 1.91 -8.20 10.15
CA ARG A 101 2.77 -7.25 9.43
C ARG A 101 1.98 -6.24 8.61
N ILE A 102 0.88 -6.62 7.97
CA ILE A 102 -0.01 -5.70 7.25
C ILE A 102 -0.63 -4.70 8.23
N ILE A 103 -1.21 -5.18 9.33
CA ILE A 103 -1.81 -4.32 10.38
C ILE A 103 -0.77 -3.35 10.94
N SER A 104 0.40 -3.84 11.35
CA SER A 104 1.49 -3.01 11.87
C SER A 104 1.96 -1.99 10.85
N THR A 105 2.02 -2.35 9.56
CA THR A 105 2.38 -1.40 8.49
C THR A 105 1.39 -0.25 8.40
N VAL A 106 0.08 -0.54 8.40
CA VAL A 106 -0.95 0.52 8.31
C VAL A 106 -0.96 1.35 9.59
N ALA A 107 -0.73 0.74 10.76
CA ALA A 107 -0.57 1.45 12.02
C ALA A 107 0.64 2.41 12.00
N GLU A 108 1.78 1.98 11.45
CA GLU A 108 2.96 2.83 11.27
C GLU A 108 2.71 3.98 10.26
N VAL A 109 1.88 3.75 9.22
CA VAL A 109 1.44 4.83 8.31
C VAL A 109 0.63 5.88 9.08
N HIS A 110 -0.27 5.43 9.97
CA HIS A 110 -1.07 6.29 10.84
C HIS A 110 -0.22 7.06 11.84
N ASP A 111 0.84 6.45 12.38
CA ASP A 111 1.80 7.12 13.28
C ASP A 111 2.58 8.23 12.59
N LEU A 112 2.71 8.13 11.26
CA LEU A 112 3.26 9.18 10.40
C LEU A 112 2.23 10.24 10.01
N GLY A 113 1.02 10.19 10.59
CA GLY A 113 -0.05 11.16 10.38
C GLY A 113 -0.78 11.00 9.05
N MET A 114 -0.82 9.79 8.50
CA MET A 114 -1.44 9.49 7.22
C MET A 114 -2.42 8.31 7.35
N GLU A 115 -3.51 8.32 6.59
CA GLU A 115 -4.35 7.14 6.37
C GLU A 115 -4.31 6.77 4.88
N LEU A 116 -4.43 5.49 4.54
CA LEU A 116 -4.33 5.01 3.16
C LEU A 116 -5.63 5.23 2.37
N GLY A 117 -6.77 5.29 3.06
CA GLY A 117 -8.10 5.45 2.48
C GLY A 117 -8.73 4.09 2.14
N CYS A 118 -9.03 3.85 0.87
CA CYS A 118 -9.66 2.60 0.42
C CYS A 118 -8.66 1.44 0.37
N PHE A 119 -8.09 1.05 1.51
CA PHE A 119 -7.14 -0.06 1.61
C PHE A 119 -7.85 -1.42 1.45
N ALA A 120 -7.30 -2.29 0.59
CA ALA A 120 -7.93 -3.56 0.22
C ALA A 120 -6.88 -4.53 -0.39
N LEU A 121 -7.30 -5.73 -0.79
CA LEU A 121 -6.40 -6.78 -1.32
C LEU A 121 -5.61 -6.37 -2.59
N ASN A 122 -6.09 -5.40 -3.36
CA ASN A 122 -5.36 -4.84 -4.50
C ASN A 122 -4.16 -3.96 -4.08
N HIS A 123 -4.08 -3.62 -2.80
CA HIS A 123 -3.02 -2.81 -2.20
C HIS A 123 -2.00 -3.64 -1.41
N ILE A 124 -2.13 -4.97 -1.44
CA ILE A 124 -1.21 -5.89 -0.76
C ILE A 124 -0.52 -6.74 -1.81
N VAL A 125 0.81 -6.75 -1.79
CA VAL A 125 1.66 -7.55 -2.68
C VAL A 125 2.48 -8.52 -1.85
N ARG A 126 2.56 -9.77 -2.28
CA ARG A 126 3.47 -10.76 -1.71
C ARG A 126 4.62 -11.01 -2.68
N ASP A 127 5.83 -11.03 -2.15
CA ASP A 127 7.01 -11.36 -2.95
C ASP A 127 7.01 -12.81 -3.41
N GLU A 128 7.76 -13.09 -4.47
CA GLU A 128 7.82 -14.43 -5.08
C GLU A 128 8.40 -15.48 -4.12
N THR A 129 9.19 -15.04 -3.14
CA THR A 129 9.70 -15.92 -2.08
C THR A 129 8.60 -16.32 -1.09
N GLY A 130 7.52 -15.55 -1.05
CA GLY A 130 6.42 -15.71 -0.12
C GLY A 130 6.79 -15.32 1.31
N LEU A 131 7.89 -14.59 1.53
CA LEU A 131 8.42 -14.20 2.84
C LEU A 131 8.18 -12.72 3.17
N MET A 132 7.91 -11.90 2.16
CA MET A 132 7.65 -10.47 2.33
C MET A 132 6.25 -10.12 1.84
N VAL A 133 5.64 -9.20 2.58
CA VAL A 133 4.40 -8.53 2.18
C VAL A 133 4.68 -7.03 2.12
N MET A 134 4.20 -6.40 1.07
CA MET A 134 4.34 -4.97 0.81
C MET A 134 2.97 -4.34 0.64
N VAL A 135 2.79 -3.17 1.23
CA VAL A 135 1.65 -2.28 1.00
C VAL A 135 1.98 -1.37 -0.19
N ILE A 136 1.05 -1.27 -1.14
CA ILE A 136 1.17 -0.43 -2.34
C ILE A 136 -0.06 0.47 -2.50
N GLY A 137 -0.07 1.33 -3.52
CA GLY A 137 -1.28 2.09 -3.87
C GLY A 137 -1.54 3.29 -2.96
N ILE A 138 -0.49 3.93 -2.45
CA ILE A 138 -0.57 5.05 -1.51
C ILE A 138 -0.94 6.39 -2.15
N ALA A 139 -1.46 6.39 -3.38
CA ALA A 139 -1.83 7.61 -4.11
C ALA A 139 -2.95 8.39 -3.42
N ASP A 140 -3.89 7.67 -2.81
CA ASP A 140 -5.06 8.24 -2.15
C ASP A 140 -4.82 8.51 -0.65
N ALA A 141 -3.60 8.25 -0.17
CA ALA A 141 -3.26 8.49 1.22
C ALA A 141 -3.34 9.99 1.55
N LYS A 142 -3.90 10.32 2.71
CA LYS A 142 -4.20 11.70 3.12
C LYS A 142 -3.87 11.93 4.59
N PRO A 143 -3.71 13.20 5.01
CA PRO A 143 -3.44 13.52 6.41
C PRO A 143 -4.52 12.95 7.33
N HIS A 144 -4.09 12.36 8.44
CA HIS A 144 -4.94 11.66 9.39
C HIS A 144 -4.44 11.91 10.82
N SER A 145 -5.37 12.07 11.76
CA SER A 145 -5.09 12.09 13.19
C SER A 145 -5.71 10.85 13.79
N CYS A 146 -4.88 9.85 14.06
CA CYS A 146 -5.35 8.54 14.50
C CYS A 146 -5.83 8.59 15.94
N GLY A 147 -7.11 8.29 16.17
CA GLY A 147 -7.70 8.15 17.50
C GLY A 147 -7.56 6.75 18.09
N ARG A 148 -6.90 5.82 17.39
CA ARG A 148 -6.86 4.42 17.80
C ARG A 148 -6.32 4.27 19.24
N PRO A 149 -6.87 3.33 20.04
CA PRO A 149 -6.32 3.00 21.35
C PRO A 149 -4.82 2.59 21.32
N GLU A 150 -4.12 2.70 22.44
CA GLU A 150 -2.69 2.30 22.49
C GLU A 150 -2.49 0.77 22.47
N TYR A 151 -3.47 -0.02 22.89
CA TYR A 151 -3.35 -1.47 23.06
C TYR A 151 -4.52 -2.24 22.43
N PHE A 152 -4.20 -3.14 21.51
CA PHE A 152 -5.12 -4.17 21.02
C PHE A 152 -4.32 -5.42 20.67
N GLU A 153 -4.67 -6.53 21.31
CA GLU A 153 -3.99 -7.82 21.16
C GLU A 153 -4.76 -8.74 20.21
N GLN A 154 -4.00 -9.59 19.52
CA GLN A 154 -4.59 -10.64 18.70
C GLN A 154 -5.38 -11.62 19.58
N GLY A 155 -6.57 -12.03 19.14
CA GLY A 155 -7.40 -13.00 19.85
C GLY A 155 -8.30 -12.41 20.94
N MET A 156 -8.36 -11.08 21.06
CA MET A 156 -9.37 -10.40 21.88
C MET A 156 -10.71 -10.31 21.14
N VAL A 157 -11.80 -10.08 21.88
CA VAL A 157 -13.11 -9.75 21.27
C VAL A 157 -12.98 -8.43 20.51
N ALA A 158 -13.55 -8.37 19.31
CA ALA A 158 -13.50 -7.16 18.50
C ALA A 158 -14.14 -5.96 19.25
N PRO A 159 -13.45 -4.81 19.37
CA PRO A 159 -14.06 -3.60 19.90
C PRO A 159 -15.14 -3.10 18.94
N SER A 160 -16.08 -2.29 19.44
CA SER A 160 -17.00 -1.58 18.56
C SER A 160 -16.22 -0.56 17.70
N ALA A 161 -16.76 -0.19 16.55
CA ALA A 161 -16.14 0.83 15.70
C ALA A 161 -16.06 2.19 16.43
N GLU A 162 -17.04 2.48 17.30
CA GLU A 162 -17.08 3.68 18.13
C GLU A 162 -15.94 3.69 19.16
N ASP A 163 -15.68 2.56 19.83
CA ASP A 163 -14.61 2.45 20.84
C ASP A 163 -13.20 2.43 20.22
N TYR A 164 -13.07 2.08 18.94
CA TYR A 164 -11.78 1.98 18.28
C TYR A 164 -11.29 3.31 17.68
N GLU A 165 -12.18 4.28 17.46
CA GLU A 165 -11.85 5.65 17.01
C GLU A 165 -10.95 5.74 15.75
N CYS A 166 -10.94 4.70 14.91
CA CYS A 166 -10.21 4.66 13.64
C CYS A 166 -10.79 3.61 12.68
N GLU A 167 -11.64 4.04 11.75
CA GLU A 167 -12.36 3.12 10.85
C GLU A 167 -11.43 2.27 9.96
N GLU A 168 -10.41 2.87 9.33
CA GLU A 168 -9.50 2.13 8.42
C GLU A 168 -8.81 0.97 9.14
N LEU A 169 -8.25 1.21 10.32
CA LEU A 169 -7.57 0.17 11.08
C LEU A 169 -8.56 -0.81 11.72
N HIS A 170 -9.75 -0.37 12.13
CA HIS A 170 -10.79 -1.26 12.66
C HIS A 170 -11.20 -2.29 11.61
N TYR A 171 -11.59 -1.83 10.41
CA TYR A 171 -11.97 -2.73 9.31
C TYR A 171 -10.82 -3.61 8.87
N LEU A 172 -9.59 -3.07 8.80
CA LEU A 172 -8.43 -3.88 8.47
C LEU A 172 -8.19 -5.00 9.49
N CYS A 173 -8.30 -4.70 10.80
CA CYS A 173 -8.13 -5.70 11.84
C CYS A 173 -9.20 -6.79 11.78
N MET A 174 -10.44 -6.42 11.44
CA MET A 174 -11.53 -7.36 11.19
C MET A 174 -11.22 -8.27 9.98
N ASP A 175 -10.88 -7.68 8.83
CA ASP A 175 -10.57 -8.40 7.59
C ASP A 175 -9.35 -9.32 7.73
N MET A 176 -8.40 -8.94 8.60
CA MET A 176 -7.19 -9.70 8.90
C MET A 176 -7.39 -10.68 10.07
N HIS A 177 -8.62 -10.88 10.53
CA HIS A 177 -8.96 -11.79 11.64
C HIS A 177 -8.05 -11.59 12.86
N MET A 178 -7.76 -10.34 13.19
CA MET A 178 -7.01 -10.01 14.40
C MET A 178 -7.81 -10.36 15.64
N TRP A 179 -9.12 -10.15 15.59
CA TRP A 179 -10.03 -10.33 16.72
C TRP A 179 -10.92 -11.56 16.56
N LEU A 180 -11.34 -12.08 17.71
CA LEU A 180 -12.43 -13.03 17.78
C LEU A 180 -13.72 -12.31 17.44
N HIS A 181 -14.54 -12.95 16.61
CA HIS A 181 -15.89 -12.46 16.38
C HIS A 181 -16.65 -12.64 17.69
N GLY A 182 -17.27 -11.57 18.20
CA GLY A 182 -18.15 -11.67 19.36
C GLY A 182 -19.23 -12.71 19.10
N LEU A 183 -19.38 -13.65 20.03
CA LEU A 183 -20.46 -14.64 20.02
C LEU A 183 -21.82 -13.95 20.12
#